data_AF-A0A7C5QNC0-F1
#
_entry.id   AF-A0A7C5QNC0-F1
#
_cell.length_a   1.000
_cell.length_b   1.000
_cell.length_c   1.000
_cell.angle_alpha   90.00
_cell.angle_beta   90.00
_cell.angle_gamma   90.00
#
_symmetry.space_group_name_H-M   'P 1'
#
loop_
_entity.id
_entity.type
_entity.pdbx_description
1 polymer ?
#
loop_
_entity_poly.entity_id
_entity_poly.type
_entity_poly.pdbx_seq_one_letter_code
_entity_poly.pdbx_strand_id
1 'polypeptide(L)' 'MVTVTVKLPEELGLKLEAVARRRRTSKSEVIRALLEQGLSAEGTKGASCYELAKDLCGSIQGAARDLSTNKRHLEGFGR' A
#
# COMPACT_ATOMS: atom_id res chain seq x y z
N MET A 1 -5.36 -8.31 -17.87
CA MET A 1 -5.67 -6.88 -17.64
C MET A 1 -7.18 -6.74 -17.54
N VAL A 2 -7.66 -5.86 -16.66
CA VAL A 2 -9.08 -5.49 -16.56
C VAL A 2 -9.24 -4.10 -17.17
N THR A 3 -10.27 -3.89 -17.98
CA THR A 3 -10.56 -2.59 -18.61
C THR A 3 -11.61 -1.86 -17.78
N VAL A 4 -11.34 -0.60 -17.47
CA VAL A 4 -12.26 0.30 -16.78
C VAL A 4 -12.55 1.51 -17.65
N THR A 5 -13.81 1.94 -17.69
CA THR A 5 -14.22 3.18 -18.36
C THR A 5 -14.45 4.24 -17.29
N VAL A 6 -13.76 5.37 -17.41
CA VAL A 6 -13.84 6.49 -16.47
C VAL A 6 -14.16 7.77 -17.22
N LYS A 7 -15.07 8.57 -16.65
CA LYS A 7 -15.34 9.93 -17.14
C LYS A 7 -14.26 10.86 -16.59
N LEU A 8 -13.63 11.63 -17.47
CA LEU A 8 -12.59 12.59 -17.10
C LEU A 8 -13.04 13.99 -17.52
N PRO A 9 -12.81 15.02 -16.68
CA PRO A 9 -12.90 16.40 -17.13
C PRO A 9 -11.98 16.63 -18.34
N GLU A 10 -12.41 17.46 -19.28
CA GLU A 10 -11.67 17.71 -20.53
C GLU A 10 -10.25 18.21 -20.25
N GLU A 11 -10.10 19.15 -19.32
CA GLU A 11 -8.79 19.67 -18.90
C GLU A 11 -7.85 18.58 -18.38
N LEU A 12 -8.38 17.57 -17.70
CA LEU A 12 -7.59 16.46 -17.19
C LEU A 12 -7.19 15.51 -18.32
N GLY A 13 -8.06 15.32 -19.31
CA GLY A 13 -7.74 14.58 -20.54
C GLY A 13 -6.60 15.22 -21.32
N LEU A 14 -6.62 16.55 -21.48
CA LEU A 14 -5.56 17.31 -22.15
C LEU A 14 -4.21 17.21 -21.41
N LYS A 15 -4.23 17.35 -20.09
CA LYS A 15 -3.03 17.18 -19.25
C LYS A 15 -2.46 15.76 -19.38
N LEU A 16 -3.32 14.75 -19.33
CA LEU A 16 -2.92 13.35 -19.47
C LEU A 16 -2.24 13.10 -20.83
N GLU A 17 -2.80 13.64 -21.91
CA GLU A 17 -2.24 13.50 -23.25
C GLU A 17 -0.88 14.20 -23.37
N ALA A 18 -0.73 15.40 -22.83
CA ALA A 18 0.55 16.11 -22.80
C ALA A 18 1.63 15.30 -22.05
N VAL A 19 1.28 14.69 -20.91
CA VAL A 19 2.20 13.83 -20.14
C VAL A 19 2.57 12.58 -20.93
N ALA A 20 1.60 11.90 -21.53
CA ALA A 20 1.83 10.71 -22.35
C ALA A 20 2.79 11.00 -23.52
N ARG A 21 2.57 12.12 -24.24
CA ARG A 21 3.46 12.57 -25.33
C ARG A 21 4.86 12.88 -24.82
N ARG A 22 4.99 13.62 -23.71
CA ARG A 22 6.29 13.95 -23.12
C ARG A 22 7.07 12.70 -22.69
N ARG A 23 6.38 11.69 -22.14
CA ARG A 23 6.98 10.43 -21.69
C ARG A 23 7.17 9.41 -22.81
N ARG A 24 6.62 9.65 -24.01
CA ARG A 24 6.55 8.69 -25.13
C ARG A 24 5.88 7.37 -24.73
N THR A 25 4.85 7.46 -23.90
CA THR A 25 4.05 6.32 -23.43
C THR A 25 2.58 6.48 -23.82
N SER A 26 1.77 5.44 -23.64
CA SER A 26 0.33 5.52 -23.84
C SER A 26 -0.38 6.23 -22.67
N LYS A 27 -1.58 6.79 -22.92
CA LYS A 27 -2.46 7.34 -21.87
C LYS A 27 -2.78 6.30 -20.80
N SER A 28 -3.02 5.05 -21.22
CA SER A 28 -3.34 3.94 -20.33
C SER A 28 -2.19 3.56 -19.41
N GLU A 29 -0.93 3.64 -19.88
CA GLU A 29 0.24 3.43 -19.02
C GLU A 29 0.41 4.53 -17.99
N VAL A 30 0.18 5.79 -18.37
CA VAL A 30 0.23 6.91 -17.43
C VAL A 30 -0.86 6.78 -16.37
N ILE A 31 -2.11 6.46 -16.78
CA ILE A 31 -3.21 6.22 -15.84
C ILE A 31 -2.87 5.08 -14.88
N ARG A 32 -2.38 3.95 -15.42
CA ARG A 32 -2.05 2.77 -14.61
C ARG A 32 -0.98 3.10 -13.56
N ALA A 33 0.12 3.72 -13.98
CA ALA A 33 1.20 4.08 -13.06
C ALA A 33 0.73 5.03 -11.94
N LEU A 34 -0.13 6.00 -12.26
CA LEU A 34 -0.70 6.91 -11.27
C LEU A 34 -1.65 6.20 -10.31
N LEU A 35 -2.47 5.27 -10.80
CA LEU A 35 -3.34 4.44 -9.97
C LEU A 35 -2.52 3.54 -9.04
N GLU A 36 -1.47 2.88 -9.55
CA GLU A 36 -0.58 2.03 -8.75
C GLU A 36 0.10 2.84 -7.64
N GLN A 37 0.61 4.04 -7.95
CA GLN A 37 1.20 4.94 -6.96
C GLN A 37 0.19 5.39 -5.91
N GLY A 38 -1.02 5.80 -6.33
CA GLY A 38 -2.07 6.27 -5.43
C GLY A 38 -2.56 5.19 -4.48
N LEU A 39 -2.84 3.99 -5.01
CA LEU A 39 -3.33 2.86 -4.22
C LEU A 39 -2.27 2.30 -3.29
N SER A 40 -0.99 2.30 -3.71
CA SER A 40 0.11 1.90 -2.83
C SER A 40 0.27 2.86 -1.65
N ALA A 41 0.06 4.17 -1.87
CA ALA A 41 0.11 5.17 -0.82
C ALA A 41 -1.07 5.09 0.17
N GLU A 42 -2.22 4.57 -0.26
CA GLU A 42 -3.37 4.29 0.61
C GLU A 42 -3.14 3.03 1.47
N GLY A 43 -2.55 1.98 0.91
CA GLY A 43 -2.33 0.71 1.60
C GLY A 43 -1.47 0.79 2.87
N THR A 44 -0.65 1.85 3.01
CA THR A 44 0.16 2.09 4.21
C THR A 44 -0.49 3.06 5.20
N LYS A 45 -1.46 3.88 4.76
CA LYS A 45 -2.14 4.87 5.61
C LYS A 45 -3.38 4.23 6.23
N GLY A 46 -3.20 3.51 7.33
CA GLY A 46 -4.31 2.98 8.14
C GLY A 46 -4.28 1.48 8.38
N ALA A 47 -3.27 0.76 7.89
CA ALA A 47 -3.06 -0.61 8.32
C ALA A 47 -2.76 -0.63 9.82
N SER A 48 -3.62 -1.29 10.59
CA SER A 48 -3.36 -1.50 12.02
C SER A 48 -2.11 -2.36 12.18
N CYS A 49 -1.45 -2.27 13.34
CA CYS A 49 -0.33 -3.16 13.67
C CYS A 49 -0.71 -4.64 13.47
N TYR A 50 -1.98 -4.99 13.74
CA TYR A 50 -2.50 -6.33 13.48
C TYR A 50 -2.51 -6.67 11.98
N GLU A 51 -3.04 -5.81 11.10
CA GLU A 51 -3.07 -6.08 9.66
C GLU A 51 -1.69 -6.29 9.06
N LEU A 52 -0.69 -5.57 9.59
CA LEU A 52 0.70 -5.67 9.17
C LEU A 52 1.43 -6.91 9.69
N ALA A 53 0.96 -7.51 10.79
CA ALA A 53 1.64 -8.62 11.47
C ALA A 53 0.79 -9.91 11.55
N LYS A 54 -0.38 -9.95 10.91
CA LYS A 54 -1.33 -11.07 11.01
C LYS A 54 -0.77 -12.38 10.48
N ASP A 55 0.09 -12.32 9.47
CA ASP A 55 0.81 -13.46 8.90
C ASP A 55 1.88 -14.00 9.86
N LEU A 56 2.35 -13.17 10.79
CA LEU A 56 3.27 -13.57 11.86
C LEU A 56 2.55 -14.19 13.06
N CYS A 57 1.23 -13.97 13.22
CA CYS A 57 0.47 -14.56 14.32
C CYS A 57 0.50 -16.09 14.25
N GLY A 58 1.08 -16.73 15.26
CA GLY A 58 1.21 -18.19 15.35
C GLY A 58 2.38 -18.79 14.57
N SER A 59 3.24 -17.95 13.94
CA SER A 59 4.47 -18.41 13.28
C SER A 59 5.51 -18.99 14.25
N ILE A 60 5.44 -18.64 15.53
CA ILE A 60 6.37 -19.10 16.57
C ILE A 60 5.69 -20.18 17.43
N GLN A 61 6.32 -21.35 17.50
CA GLN A 61 5.90 -22.46 18.36
C GLN A 61 6.71 -22.48 19.67
N GLY A 62 6.11 -22.97 20.77
CA GLY A 62 6.80 -23.14 22.06
C GLY A 62 7.05 -21.83 22.84
N ALA A 63 6.45 -20.72 22.40
CA ALA A 63 6.56 -19.44 23.06
C ALA A 63 5.83 -19.42 24.41
N ALA A 64 6.25 -18.54 25.33
CA ALA A 64 5.55 -18.36 26.60
C ALA A 64 4.11 -17.89 26.35
N ARG A 65 3.16 -18.46 27.10
CA ARG A 65 1.72 -18.19 26.92
C ARG A 65 1.31 -16.75 27.26
N ASP A 66 2.18 -16.02 27.95
CA ASP A 66 1.92 -14.70 28.53
C ASP A 66 2.75 -13.58 27.88
N LEU A 67 3.33 -13.81 26.68
CA LEU A 67 4.15 -12.81 25.99
C LEU A 67 3.45 -11.47 25.76
N SER A 68 2.13 -11.46 25.54
CA SER A 68 1.36 -10.23 25.32
C SER A 68 0.93 -9.52 26.61
N THR A 69 1.03 -10.17 27.77
CA THR A 69 0.48 -9.66 29.04
C THR A 69 1.54 -9.48 30.13
N ASN A 70 2.66 -10.21 30.06
CA ASN A 70 3.73 -10.17 31.04
C ASN A 70 4.86 -9.23 30.61
N LYS A 71 4.90 -8.05 31.25
CA LYS A 71 5.88 -6.99 30.96
C LYS A 71 7.34 -7.38 31.23
N ARG A 72 7.61 -8.43 32.02
CA ARG A 72 8.98 -8.89 32.30
C ARG A 72 9.73 -9.29 31.04
N HIS A 73 9.01 -9.82 30.05
CA HIS A 73 9.60 -10.21 28.76
C HIS A 73 10.07 -9.01 27.91
N LEU A 74 9.71 -7.78 28.29
CA LEU A 74 10.13 -6.54 27.63
C LEU A 74 11.24 -5.80 28.38
N GLU A 75 11.80 -6.39 29.45
CA GLU A 75 12.92 -5.78 30.17
C GLU A 75 14.14 -5.60 29.25
N GLY A 76 14.63 -4.37 29.15
CA GLY A 76 15.78 -4.01 28.30
C GLY A 76 15.44 -3.80 26.82
N PHE A 77 14.18 -3.93 26.40
CA PHE A 77 13.79 -3.68 25.01
C PHE A 77 14.02 -2.21 24.61
N GLY A 78 14.80 -1.97 23.55
CA GLY A 78 15.04 -0.64 22.97
C GLY A 78 16.11 0.20 23.66
N ARG A 79 16.96 -0.40 24.51
CA ARG A 79 18.19 0.23 25.04
C ARG A 79 19.42 -0.12 24.21
#